data_AF-A0A7Y8I5X8-F1
#
_entry.id   AF-A0A7Y8I5X8-F1
#
_cell.length_a   1.000
_cell.length_b   1.000
_cell.length_c   1.000
_cell.angle_alpha   90.00
_cell.angle_beta   90.00
_cell.angle_gamma   90.00
#
_symmetry.space_group_name_H-M   'P 1'
#
loop_
_entity.id
_entity.type
_entity.pdbx_description
1 polymer ?
#
loop_
_entity_poly.entity_id
_entity_poly.type
_entity_poly.pdbx_seq_one_letter_code
_entity_poly.pdbx_strand_id
1 'polypeptide(L)'
;MTSALKNKIARWGFILLVIGGVTFLLFNDSGYFKYMKLKKEAIELKEELNEKELENKNLEAEVDSLEKKNPNKIERIAREKYGMMKKGEKIIKIEEK
;
A
#
# COMPACT_ATOMS: atom_id res chain seq x y z
N MET A 1 57.44 -25.99 -17.75
CA MET A 1 56.18 -25.31 -18.13
C MET A 1 56.41 -23.81 -18.02
N THR A 2 56.30 -23.06 -19.13
CA THR A 2 56.77 -21.66 -19.22
C THR A 2 56.02 -20.75 -18.26
N SER A 3 56.75 -19.90 -17.52
CA SER A 3 56.21 -18.97 -16.49
C SER A 3 55.09 -18.06 -17.01
N ALA A 4 55.09 -17.78 -18.33
CA ALA A 4 54.04 -17.02 -19.00
C ALA A 4 52.64 -17.67 -18.95
N LEU A 5 52.55 -19.01 -19.00
CA LEU A 5 51.27 -19.72 -18.97
C LEU A 5 50.64 -19.68 -17.57
N LYS A 6 51.47 -19.82 -16.52
CA LYS A 6 51.05 -19.75 -15.11
C LYS A 6 50.46 -18.38 -14.76
N ASN A 7 51.06 -17.30 -15.27
CA ASN A 7 50.58 -15.94 -15.03
C ASN A 7 49.27 -15.62 -15.76
N LYS A 8 49.05 -16.18 -16.95
CA LYS A 8 47.77 -16.08 -17.64
C LYS A 8 46.68 -16.77 -16.84
N ILE A 9 46.90 -18.02 -16.42
CA ILE A 9 45.91 -18.78 -15.63
C ILE A 9 45.56 -18.05 -14.32
N ALA A 10 46.56 -17.51 -13.62
CA ALA A 10 46.34 -16.72 -12.41
C ALA A 10 45.50 -15.46 -12.67
N ARG A 11 45.74 -14.72 -13.76
CA ARG A 11 44.90 -13.57 -14.14
C ARG A 11 43.47 -13.96 -14.46
N TRP A 12 43.28 -15.03 -15.23
CA TRP A 12 41.94 -15.51 -15.59
C TRP A 12 41.18 -16.01 -14.36
N GLY A 13 41.85 -16.69 -13.43
CA GLY A 13 41.28 -17.07 -12.14
C GLY A 13 40.86 -15.87 -11.31
N PHE A 14 41.69 -14.82 -11.25
CA PHE A 14 41.35 -13.58 -10.54
C PHE A 14 40.15 -12.86 -11.17
N ILE A 15 40.11 -12.77 -12.49
CA ILE A 15 38.98 -12.16 -13.22
C ILE A 15 37.68 -12.93 -12.95
N LEU A 16 37.72 -14.26 -13.00
CA LEU A 16 36.55 -15.10 -12.68
C LEU A 16 36.07 -14.90 -11.24
N LEU A 17 36.99 -14.75 -10.29
CA LEU A 17 36.67 -14.53 -8.88
C LEU A 17 35.98 -13.17 -8.67
N VAL A 18 36.49 -12.12 -9.32
CA VAL A 18 35.88 -10.79 -9.28
C VAL A 18 34.49 -10.80 -9.93
N ILE A 19 34.34 -11.42 -11.10
CA ILE A 19 33.05 -11.52 -11.78
C ILE A 19 32.05 -12.31 -10.92
N GLY A 20 32.46 -13.44 -10.34
CA GLY A 20 31.62 -14.23 -9.44
C GLY A 20 31.19 -13.46 -8.18
N GLY A 21 32.09 -12.64 -7.63
CA GLY A 21 31.76 -11.76 -6.49
C GLY A 21 30.75 -10.67 -6.87
N VAL A 22 30.92 -10.04 -8.03
CA VAL A 22 29.99 -9.00 -8.52
C VAL A 22 28.63 -9.59 -8.84
N THR A 23 28.57 -10.75 -9.52
CA THR A 23 27.29 -11.41 -9.80
C THR A 23 26.61 -11.85 -8.52
N PHE A 24 27.34 -12.37 -7.53
CA PHE A 24 26.78 -12.68 -6.23
C PHE A 24 26.18 -11.45 -5.55
N LEU A 25 26.88 -10.32 -5.51
CA LEU A 25 26.38 -9.08 -4.90
C LEU A 25 25.14 -8.51 -5.61
N LEU A 26 25.08 -8.64 -6.94
CA LEU A 26 23.96 -8.14 -7.74
C LEU A 26 22.73 -9.07 -7.66
N PHE A 27 22.93 -10.38 -7.68
CA PHE A 27 21.86 -11.40 -7.78
C PHE A 27 21.50 -12.08 -6.45
N ASN A 28 22.11 -11.71 -5.33
CA ASN A 28 21.71 -12.23 -4.02
C ASN A 28 20.25 -11.86 -3.67
N ASP A 29 19.63 -12.58 -2.75
CA ASP A 29 18.25 -12.40 -2.29
C ASP A 29 17.98 -11.03 -1.64
N SER A 30 19.03 -10.29 -1.30
CA SER A 30 19.00 -8.90 -0.82
C SER A 30 19.78 -7.95 -1.75
N GLY A 31 20.02 -8.38 -2.98
CA GLY A 31 20.83 -7.66 -3.97
C GLY A 31 20.19 -6.36 -4.45
N TYR A 32 21.01 -5.58 -5.14
CA TYR A 32 20.66 -4.23 -5.60
C TYR A 32 19.39 -4.18 -6.46
N PHE A 33 19.18 -5.17 -7.33
CA PHE A 33 17.99 -5.22 -8.20
C PHE A 33 16.68 -5.37 -7.42
N LYS A 34 16.67 -6.19 -6.37
CA LYS A 34 15.48 -6.38 -5.54
C LYS A 34 15.16 -5.12 -4.75
N TYR A 35 16.18 -4.47 -4.19
CA TYR A 35 16.03 -3.18 -3.53
C TYR A 35 15.41 -2.14 -4.48
N MET A 36 15.88 -2.08 -5.72
CA MET A 36 15.35 -1.12 -6.69
C MET A 36 13.90 -1.40 -7.06
N LYS A 37 13.53 -2.67 -7.25
CA LYS A 37 12.14 -3.06 -7.49
C LYS A 37 11.24 -2.69 -6.30
N LEU A 38 11.63 -3.07 -5.09
CA LEU A 38 10.89 -2.76 -3.86
C LEU A 38 10.74 -1.25 -3.64
N LYS A 39 11.79 -0.48 -3.91
CA LYS A 39 11.74 0.98 -3.83
C LYS A 39 10.73 1.57 -4.80
N LYS A 40 10.68 1.07 -6.05
CA LYS A 40 9.71 1.53 -7.05
C LYS A 40 8.28 1.20 -6.62
N GLU A 41 8.04 -0.04 -6.19
CA GLU A 41 6.74 -0.51 -5.71
C GLU A 41 6.27 0.29 -4.49
N ALA A 42 7.17 0.60 -3.56
CA ALA A 42 6.85 1.45 -2.41
C ALA A 42 6.49 2.90 -2.79
N ILE A 43 7.09 3.44 -3.85
CA ILE A 43 6.74 4.78 -4.37
C ILE A 43 5.37 4.73 -5.03
N GLU A 44 5.12 3.76 -5.91
CA GLU A 44 3.83 3.59 -6.59
C GLU A 44 2.68 3.41 -5.60
N LEU A 45 2.86 2.55 -4.60
CA LEU A 45 1.85 2.30 -3.56
C LEU A 45 1.58 3.54 -2.71
N LYS A 46 2.59 4.38 -2.48
CA LYS A 46 2.43 5.65 -1.76
C LYS A 46 1.69 6.68 -2.59
N GLU A 47 1.92 6.74 -3.89
CA GLU A 47 1.17 7.61 -4.79
C GLU A 47 -0.30 7.20 -4.86
N GLU A 48 -0.57 5.91 -5.01
CA GLU A 48 -1.94 5.37 -5.00
C GLU A 48 -2.65 5.65 -3.67
N LEU A 49 -1.95 5.49 -2.54
CA LEU A 49 -2.49 5.82 -1.23
C LEU A 49 -2.88 7.30 -1.14
N ASN A 50 -2.01 8.21 -1.59
CA ASN A 50 -2.28 9.65 -1.56
C ASN A 50 -3.47 10.02 -2.45
N GLU A 51 -3.59 9.39 -3.62
CA GLU A 51 -4.72 9.60 -4.53
C GLU A 51 -6.03 9.13 -3.88
N LYS A 52 -6.02 7.94 -3.26
CA LYS A 52 -7.18 7.39 -2.55
C LYS A 52 -7.56 8.21 -1.32
N GLU A 53 -6.60 8.71 -0.57
CA GLU A 53 -6.88 9.61 0.55
C GLU A 53 -7.52 10.92 0.10
N LEU A 54 -7.07 11.48 -1.03
CA LEU A 54 -7.66 12.69 -1.60
C LEU A 54 -9.09 12.43 -2.09
N GLU A 55 -9.30 11.31 -2.79
CA GLU A 55 -10.62 10.87 -3.23
C GLU A 55 -11.57 10.69 -2.03
N ASN A 56 -11.11 10.01 -0.98
CA ASN A 56 -11.92 9.80 0.22
C ASN A 56 -12.29 11.12 0.90
N LYS A 57 -11.34 12.05 1.05
CA LYS A 57 -11.63 13.39 1.61
C LYS A 57 -12.65 14.16 0.79
N ASN A 58 -12.59 14.07 -0.54
CA ASN A 58 -13.55 14.73 -1.42
C ASN A 58 -14.95 14.11 -1.27
N LEU A 59 -15.03 12.78 -1.24
CA LEU A 59 -16.29 12.06 -1.03
C LEU A 59 -16.89 12.34 0.35
N GLU A 60 -16.08 12.38 1.40
CA GLU A 60 -16.52 12.77 2.75
C GLU A 60 -17.10 14.19 2.75
N ALA A 61 -16.43 15.16 2.11
CA ALA A 61 -16.93 16.52 2.00
C ALA A 61 -18.25 16.60 1.20
N GLU A 62 -18.41 15.77 0.17
CA GLU A 62 -19.64 15.67 -0.61
C GLU A 62 -20.77 15.07 0.21
N VAL A 63 -20.53 13.97 0.93
CA VAL A 63 -21.48 13.36 1.87
C VAL A 63 -21.91 14.39 2.90
N ASP A 64 -20.97 15.06 3.55
CA ASP A 64 -21.21 16.11 4.53
C ASP A 64 -22.12 17.22 3.98
N SER A 65 -21.86 17.67 2.74
CA SER A 65 -22.64 18.70 2.05
C SER A 65 -24.07 18.23 1.74
N LEU A 66 -24.23 16.99 1.27
CA LEU A 66 -25.52 16.39 0.96
C LEU A 66 -26.34 16.09 2.22
N GLU A 67 -25.67 15.66 3.28
CA GLU A 67 -26.22 15.40 4.59
C GLU A 67 -26.72 16.69 5.23
N LYS A 68 -25.91 17.75 5.28
CA LYS A 68 -26.30 19.07 5.81
C LYS A 68 -27.53 19.64 5.09
N LYS A 69 -27.73 19.32 3.81
CA LYS A 69 -28.90 19.75 3.03
C LYS A 69 -30.19 19.00 3.40
N ASN A 70 -30.11 17.80 3.97
CA ASN A 70 -31.30 16.97 4.25
C ASN A 70 -31.29 16.32 5.66
N PRO A 71 -31.35 17.12 6.74
CA PRO A 71 -31.30 16.60 8.12
C PRO A 71 -32.37 15.55 8.42
N ASN A 72 -33.57 15.72 7.85
CA ASN A 72 -34.69 14.80 8.05
C ASN A 72 -34.43 13.41 7.44
N LYS A 73 -33.69 13.34 6.33
CA LYS A 73 -33.37 12.07 5.69
C LYS A 73 -32.31 11.30 6.48
N ILE A 74 -31.36 12.01 7.09
CA ILE A 74 -30.37 11.43 8.02
C ILE A 74 -31.06 10.90 9.26
N GLU A 75 -31.90 11.72 9.91
CA GLU A 75 -32.63 11.33 11.11
C GLU A 75 -33.48 10.07 10.85
N ARG A 76 -34.11 9.99 9.68
CA ARG A 76 -34.84 8.80 9.25
C ARG A 76 -33.94 7.57 9.13
N ILE A 77 -32.80 7.65 8.43
CA ILE A 77 -31.87 6.51 8.31
C ILE A 77 -31.28 6.11 9.66
N ALA A 78 -30.92 7.07 10.50
CA ALA A 78 -30.40 6.82 11.85
C ALA A 78 -31.41 6.06 12.71
N ARG A 79 -32.70 6.45 12.66
CA ARG A 79 -33.81 5.78 13.36
C ARG A 79 -34.13 4.40 12.77
N GLU A 80 -34.27 4.30 11.45
CA GLU A 80 -34.74 3.08 10.76
C GLU A 80 -33.66 2.01 10.65
N LYS A 81 -32.43 2.39 10.25
CA LYS A 81 -31.35 1.44 9.97
C LYS A 81 -30.50 1.14 11.20
N TYR A 82 -30.29 2.12 12.06
CA TYR A 82 -29.39 2.01 13.21
C TYR A 82 -30.10 2.08 14.56
N GLY A 83 -31.42 2.28 14.58
CA GLY A 83 -32.21 2.35 15.83
C GLY A 83 -31.83 3.51 16.74
N MET A 84 -31.15 4.54 16.22
CA MET A 84 -30.69 5.68 17.00
C MET A 84 -31.88 6.56 17.43
N MET A 85 -31.80 7.12 18.63
CA MET A 85 -32.84 7.95 19.24
C MET A 85 -32.25 9.21 19.86
N LYS A 86 -33.04 10.29 19.94
CA LYS A 86 -32.65 11.48 20.71
C LYS A 86 -32.73 11.20 22.21
N LYS A 87 -31.93 11.92 23.00
CA LYS A 87 -31.90 11.78 24.46
C LYS A 87 -33.30 12.08 25.04
N GLY A 88 -33.94 11.06 25.62
CA GLY A 88 -35.28 11.15 26.22
C GLY A 88 -36.40 10.45 25.45
N GLU A 89 -36.15 9.93 24.24
CA GLU A 89 -37.13 9.15 23.48
C GLU A 89 -37.21 7.69 23.97
N LYS A 90 -38.38 7.05 23.80
CA LYS A 90 -38.62 5.64 24.14
C LYS A 90 -39.04 4.87 22.88
N ILE A 91 -38.42 3.72 22.61
CA ILE A 91 -38.84 2.79 21.56
C ILE A 91 -40.16 2.13 21.96
N ILE A 92 -41.14 2.19 21.06
CA ILE A 92 -42.36 1.39 21.11
C ILE A 92 -42.22 0.33 20.02
N LYS A 93 -41.99 -0.93 20.40
CA LYS A 93 -42.06 -2.06 19.47
C LYS A 93 -43.50 -2.52 19.41
N ILE A 94 -44.09 -2.51 18.21
CA ILE A 94 -45.40 -3.08 17.95
C ILE A 94 -45.14 -4.51 17.51
N GLU A 95 -45.57 -5.49 18.29
CA GLU A 95 -45.57 -6.89 17.87
C GLU A 95 -46.76 -7.11 16.94
N GLU A 96 -46.50 -7.46 15.68
CA GLU A 96 -47.54 -7.92 14.76
C GLU A 96 -48.06 -9.28 15.23
N LYS A 97 -49.38 -9.43 15.24
CA LYS A 97 -50.11 -10.54 15.87
C LYS A 97 -50.43 -11.65 14.88
#